data_AF-A0AAV2QCH3-F1
#
_entry.id   AF-A0AAV2QCH3-F1
#
_cell.length_a   1.000
_cell.length_b   1.000
_cell.length_c   1.000
_cell.angle_alpha   90.00
_cell.angle_beta   90.00
_cell.angle_gamma   90.00
#
_symmetry.space_group_name_H-M   'P 1'
#
loop_
_entity.id
_entity.type
_entity.pdbx_description
1 polymer ?
#
loop_
_entity_poly.entity_id
_entity_poly.type
_entity_poly.pdbx_seq_one_letter_code
_entity_poly.pdbx_strand_id
1 'polypeptide(L)'
;QYSMRTTVVTTTLPLLLAAAATAAALKLFPSIGGGGHLTRAGAHSVHQRTSEHRPHDQETQDLWDVLSASKRILDYYKAHMTDMNMDAVIGTRMAEGQYVVLVEALTAGTLIPRDRVAVEVLRELLDSTRTFNIKASHYIRNAYPEYFKALGRLLEPGFWEIPLRFRHLDNSTSASYEFDNLRVLQGVEQLHEDQSDTCITEVLTGEQKQGSSQETKGKAGDQLGHHEHIRSDDYFLNEFARRLRQSLGDDGFIEEEKCLISGWCWSTMTGRGYSGYSLTHELFYLIIALQAGCGNQIEDIISSNGREPLEDIVKGLCDNVLREAQAIADAKYPEMRRDLFMEQGALCGMVGYVDFFPRSWLHHVLSWQRESGCYGNSVIYQSLKKPIDAVNRIKRDEKSMPGQCLAHRSATAIGYLALALRRLIFL
;
A
#
# COMPACT_ATOMS: atom_id res chain seq x y z
N GLN A 1 -46.37 62.95 12.82
CA GLN A 1 -46.09 63.00 14.26
C GLN A 1 -44.66 62.49 14.45
N TYR A 2 -43.70 63.42 14.51
CA TYR A 2 -42.87 63.71 15.69
C TYR A 2 -42.12 62.44 16.18
N SER A 3 -40.80 62.30 15.92
CA SER A 3 -39.69 63.01 16.62
C SER A 3 -39.21 62.16 17.80
N MET A 4 -37.94 61.99 18.13
CA MET A 4 -36.64 62.50 17.67
C MET A 4 -35.58 61.64 18.39
N ARG A 5 -34.40 61.49 17.75
CA ARG A 5 -33.02 61.67 18.29
C ARG A 5 -32.62 60.87 19.55
N THR A 6 -31.44 60.26 19.59
CA THR A 6 -30.16 60.97 19.44
C THR A 6 -29.10 60.17 18.70
N THR A 7 -28.48 60.88 17.78
CA THR A 7 -27.42 60.51 16.87
C THR A 7 -26.04 60.83 17.49
N VAL A 8 -24.99 60.31 16.83
CA VAL A 8 -23.76 61.05 16.48
C VAL A 8 -22.64 61.12 17.55
N VAL A 9 -21.34 60.89 17.28
CA VAL A 9 -20.63 60.54 16.03
C VAL A 9 -19.13 60.36 16.24
N THR A 10 -18.47 59.82 15.20
CA THR A 10 -17.08 60.06 14.74
C THR A 10 -15.90 59.49 15.53
N THR A 11 -14.82 58.97 14.93
CA THR A 11 -14.38 58.94 13.51
C THR A 11 -13.17 58.00 13.35
N THR A 12 -13.13 57.32 12.20
CA THR A 12 -11.98 57.14 11.26
C THR A 12 -10.78 56.23 11.61
N LEU A 13 -10.85 55.00 11.09
CA LEU A 13 -9.97 54.38 10.04
C LEU A 13 -9.15 55.38 9.16
N PRO A 14 -8.22 55.01 8.23
CA PRO A 14 -7.47 53.75 8.00
C PRO A 14 -6.04 53.89 7.34
N LEU A 15 -5.45 52.74 6.94
CA LEU A 15 -4.57 52.46 5.76
C LEU A 15 -3.06 52.84 5.74
N LEU A 16 -2.25 51.76 5.56
CA LEU A 16 -1.29 51.49 4.46
C LEU A 16 0.18 51.97 4.43
N LEU A 17 1.00 51.02 3.94
CA LEU A 17 2.23 51.15 3.11
C LEU A 17 3.49 51.69 3.82
N ALA A 18 4.73 51.31 3.53
CA ALA A 18 5.35 50.32 2.65
C ALA A 18 6.87 50.25 3.00
N ALA A 19 7.50 49.16 2.58
CA ALA A 19 8.84 49.02 1.99
C ALA A 19 10.11 49.70 2.57
N ALA A 20 11.15 48.84 2.64
CA ALA A 20 12.54 49.06 2.25
C ALA A 20 13.46 49.95 3.11
N ALA A 21 14.57 49.36 3.59
CA ALA A 21 15.92 49.54 3.01
C ALA A 21 17.04 49.14 4.01
N THR A 22 18.00 48.34 3.51
CA THR A 22 19.49 48.46 3.69
C THR A 22 20.10 48.43 5.11
N ALA A 23 21.28 47.88 5.46
CA ALA A 23 22.44 47.37 4.74
C ALA A 23 23.31 46.51 5.70
N ALA A 24 23.92 45.46 5.16
CA ALA A 24 25.36 45.15 5.20
C ALA A 24 26.20 45.41 6.47
N ALA A 25 26.82 44.35 7.00
CA ALA A 25 28.16 44.40 7.58
C ALA A 25 28.87 43.05 7.33
N LEU A 26 29.82 43.04 6.39
CA LEU A 26 30.77 41.97 6.13
C LEU A 26 32.13 42.38 6.71
N LYS A 27 32.86 41.36 7.20
CA LYS A 27 34.33 41.22 7.30
C LYS A 27 35.06 42.06 8.35
N LEU A 28 35.78 41.36 9.22
CA LEU A 28 37.23 41.56 9.41
C LEU A 28 37.92 40.21 9.71
N PHE A 29 38.80 39.80 8.79
CA PHE A 29 39.93 38.89 9.03
C PHE A 29 41.10 39.70 9.63
N PRO A 30 42.08 39.03 10.25
CA PRO A 30 43.46 39.32 9.90
C PRO A 30 44.25 38.07 9.49
N SER A 31 45.15 38.28 8.53
CA SER A 31 46.23 37.39 8.08
C SER A 31 47.58 38.02 8.43
N ILE A 32 48.66 37.29 8.13
CA ILE A 32 50.11 37.57 8.23
C ILE A 32 50.72 36.97 9.50
N GLY A 33 51.74 36.11 9.50
CA GLY A 33 52.66 35.63 8.46
C GLY A 33 54.06 35.43 9.09
N GLY A 34 54.86 34.46 8.62
CA GLY A 34 56.31 34.38 8.92
C GLY A 34 56.85 32.96 9.12
N GLY A 35 57.73 32.52 8.23
CA GLY A 35 58.27 31.15 8.17
C GLY A 35 59.57 30.88 8.95
N GLY A 36 60.05 29.64 8.84
CA GLY A 36 61.34 29.17 9.34
C GLY A 36 61.53 27.66 9.10
N HIS A 37 62.68 27.29 8.56
CA HIS A 37 63.01 25.99 7.95
C HIS A 37 63.63 24.98 8.96
N LEU A 38 63.50 23.68 8.62
CA LEU A 38 64.44 22.55 8.80
C LEU A 38 64.48 21.68 10.09
N THR A 39 64.28 20.38 9.81
CA THR A 39 64.75 19.15 10.48
C THR A 39 64.08 18.67 11.78
N ARG A 40 63.42 17.50 11.74
CA ARG A 40 64.00 16.17 12.07
C ARG A 40 62.89 15.12 12.17
N ALA A 41 63.24 13.90 11.77
CA ALA A 41 62.44 12.68 11.73
C ALA A 41 61.64 12.38 13.01
N GLY A 42 60.44 11.82 12.82
CA GLY A 42 59.61 11.25 13.88
C GLY A 42 58.37 10.63 13.27
N ALA A 43 58.44 9.33 13.00
CA ALA A 43 57.33 8.54 12.49
C ALA A 43 56.15 8.57 13.47
N HIS A 44 55.00 9.03 13.01
CA HIS A 44 53.71 8.71 13.62
C HIS A 44 52.73 8.28 12.53
N SER A 45 52.46 6.98 12.56
CA SER A 45 51.40 6.29 11.82
C SER A 45 50.05 6.94 12.12
N VAL A 46 49.55 7.78 11.21
CA VAL A 46 48.14 8.13 11.14
C VAL A 46 47.47 7.06 10.28
N HIS A 47 46.92 6.04 10.94
CA HIS A 47 45.90 5.20 10.33
C HIS A 47 44.70 6.09 10.02
N GLN A 48 44.56 6.48 8.75
CA GLN A 48 43.28 6.88 8.19
C GLN A 48 42.33 5.69 8.33
N ARG A 49 41.47 5.76 9.35
CA ARG A 49 40.32 4.88 9.50
C ARG A 49 39.31 5.31 8.42
N THR A 50 39.36 4.66 7.26
CA THR A 50 38.21 4.60 6.37
C THR A 50 37.09 3.94 7.15
N SER A 51 35.99 4.66 7.39
CA SER A 51 34.81 4.10 8.04
C SER A 51 34.15 3.11 7.08
N GLU A 52 34.60 1.85 7.11
CA GLU A 52 33.81 0.73 6.62
C GLU A 52 32.59 0.59 7.53
N HIS A 53 31.49 1.27 7.17
CA HIS A 53 30.18 0.97 7.74
C HIS A 53 29.84 -0.48 7.37
N ARG A 54 29.72 -1.36 8.37
CA ARG A 54 29.35 -2.76 8.13
C ARG A 54 27.91 -2.81 7.60
N PRO A 55 27.62 -3.59 6.55
CA PRO A 55 26.26 -3.77 6.03
C PRO A 55 25.23 -4.19 7.11
N HIS A 56 25.66 -4.96 8.11
CA HIS A 56 24.81 -5.39 9.23
C HIS A 56 24.26 -4.22 10.07
N ASP A 57 25.02 -3.14 10.22
CA ASP A 57 24.57 -1.96 10.99
C ASP A 57 23.49 -1.18 10.23
N GLN A 58 23.62 -1.15 8.91
CA GLN A 58 22.71 -0.46 8.01
C GLN A 58 21.34 -1.14 7.90
N GLU A 59 21.28 -2.47 7.79
CA GLU A 59 20.00 -3.18 7.74
C GLU A 59 19.27 -3.16 9.10
N THR A 60 20.02 -3.18 10.21
CA THR A 60 19.44 -2.95 11.54
C THR A 60 18.87 -1.53 11.64
N GLN A 61 19.58 -0.50 11.17
CA GLN A 61 19.04 0.86 11.14
C GLN A 61 17.78 0.94 10.28
N ASP A 62 17.79 0.36 9.07
CA ASP A 62 16.62 0.33 8.19
C ASP A 62 15.42 -0.36 8.88
N LEU A 63 15.65 -1.44 9.64
CA LEU A 63 14.61 -2.12 10.43
C LEU A 63 13.98 -1.18 11.47
N TRP A 64 14.81 -0.45 12.21
CA TRP A 64 14.35 0.52 13.20
C TRP A 64 13.61 1.70 12.57
N ASP A 65 14.09 2.20 11.42
CA ASP A 65 13.43 3.28 10.68
C ASP A 65 12.03 2.87 10.20
N VAL A 66 11.88 1.63 9.71
CA VAL A 66 10.59 1.11 9.28
C VAL A 66 9.65 0.88 10.46
N LEU A 67 10.11 0.30 11.58
CA LEU A 67 9.29 0.14 12.78
C LEU A 67 8.79 1.51 13.30
N SER A 68 9.68 2.48 13.37
CA SER A 68 9.37 3.85 13.77
C SER A 68 8.35 4.49 12.83
N ALA A 69 8.57 4.38 11.52
CA ALA A 69 7.66 4.93 10.52
C ALA A 69 6.26 4.30 10.61
N SER A 70 6.16 2.97 10.72
CA SER A 70 4.88 2.26 10.89
C SER A 70 4.15 2.68 12.16
N LYS A 71 4.87 2.80 13.28
CA LYS A 71 4.29 3.27 14.55
C LYS A 71 3.73 4.68 14.41
N ARG A 72 4.45 5.59 13.74
CA ARG A 72 4.03 6.98 13.55
C ARG A 72 2.78 7.12 12.67
N ILE A 73 2.62 6.27 11.65
CA ILE A 73 1.35 6.22 10.88
C ILE A 73 0.20 5.79 11.79
N LEU A 74 0.40 4.74 12.57
CA LEU A 74 -0.63 4.22 13.48
C LEU A 74 -1.02 5.24 14.56
N ASP A 75 -0.03 5.93 15.16
CA ASP A 75 -0.28 6.99 16.14
C ASP A 75 -1.09 8.14 15.52
N TYR A 76 -0.76 8.53 14.28
CA TYR A 76 -1.52 9.53 13.53
C TYR A 76 -2.98 9.09 13.32
N TYR A 77 -3.20 7.86 12.84
CA TYR A 77 -4.56 7.34 12.65
C TYR A 77 -5.37 7.23 13.95
N LYS A 78 -4.74 6.85 15.06
CA LYS A 78 -5.41 6.87 16.37
C LYS A 78 -5.88 8.27 16.78
N ALA A 79 -5.09 9.30 16.48
CA ALA A 79 -5.44 10.68 16.79
C ALA A 79 -6.53 11.26 15.86
N HIS A 80 -6.70 10.69 14.67
CA HIS A 80 -7.58 11.20 13.61
C HIS A 80 -8.60 10.18 13.12
N MET A 81 -9.03 9.27 14.00
CA MET A 81 -9.89 8.13 13.61
C MET A 81 -11.21 8.55 12.97
N THR A 82 -11.81 9.67 13.39
CA THR A 82 -13.05 10.22 12.82
C THR A 82 -12.87 10.84 11.44
N ASP A 83 -11.63 11.12 11.05
CA ASP A 83 -11.29 11.67 9.74
C ASP A 83 -10.94 10.57 8.73
N MET A 84 -10.90 9.30 9.14
CA MET A 84 -10.55 8.17 8.28
C MET A 84 -11.71 7.73 7.39
N ASN A 85 -11.39 7.11 6.26
CA ASN A 85 -12.30 6.31 5.44
C ASN A 85 -11.95 4.82 5.60
N MET A 86 -12.61 3.95 4.82
CA MET A 86 -12.37 2.52 4.89
C MET A 86 -10.96 2.12 4.46
N ASP A 87 -10.38 2.77 3.45
CA ASP A 87 -9.05 2.42 2.92
C ASP A 87 -7.98 2.53 3.98
N ALA A 88 -8.06 3.58 4.80
CA ALA A 88 -7.16 3.77 5.93
C ALA A 88 -7.23 2.59 6.94
N VAL A 89 -8.40 1.98 7.12
CA VAL A 89 -8.57 0.78 7.97
C VAL A 89 -8.16 -0.50 7.25
N ILE A 90 -8.37 -0.60 5.93
CA ILE A 90 -7.86 -1.71 5.11
C ILE A 90 -6.33 -1.76 5.21
N GLY A 91 -5.64 -0.62 5.04
CA GLY A 91 -4.18 -0.57 5.13
C GLY A 91 -3.64 -0.99 6.49
N THR A 92 -4.29 -0.59 7.60
CA THR A 92 -3.89 -1.04 8.93
C THR A 92 -4.23 -2.50 9.21
N ARG A 93 -5.27 -3.06 8.56
CA ARG A 93 -5.59 -4.50 8.60
C ARG A 93 -4.61 -5.33 7.78
N MET A 94 -4.19 -4.84 6.62
CA MET A 94 -3.09 -5.42 5.85
C MET A 94 -1.82 -5.46 6.71
N ALA A 95 -1.44 -4.33 7.33
CA ALA A 95 -0.27 -4.27 8.20
C ALA A 95 -0.38 -5.23 9.39
N GLU A 96 -1.55 -5.29 10.07
CA GLU A 96 -1.81 -6.25 11.15
C GLU A 96 -1.54 -7.69 10.70
N GLY A 97 -2.13 -8.14 9.58
CA GLY A 97 -1.96 -9.50 9.09
C GLY A 97 -0.49 -9.84 8.81
N GLN A 98 0.27 -8.89 8.25
CA GLN A 98 1.70 -9.10 7.99
C GLN A 98 2.55 -9.11 9.28
N TYR A 99 2.17 -8.33 10.30
CA TYR A 99 2.81 -8.39 11.61
C TYR A 99 2.52 -9.72 12.33
N VAL A 100 1.29 -10.25 12.22
CA VAL A 100 0.94 -11.58 12.74
C VAL A 100 1.83 -12.65 12.12
N VAL A 101 1.89 -12.71 10.78
CA VAL A 101 2.74 -13.65 10.04
C VAL A 101 4.19 -13.61 10.53
N LEU A 102 4.74 -12.42 10.77
CA LEU A 102 6.10 -12.26 11.28
C LEU A 102 6.27 -12.75 12.72
N VAL A 103 5.39 -12.30 13.62
CA VAL A 103 5.48 -12.64 15.05
C VAL A 103 5.28 -14.13 15.28
N GLU A 104 4.36 -14.77 14.55
CA GLU A 104 4.15 -16.22 14.62
C GLU A 104 5.36 -17.00 14.12
N ALA A 105 5.93 -16.60 12.97
CA ALA A 105 7.11 -17.26 12.42
C ALA A 105 8.34 -17.15 13.36
N LEU A 106 8.51 -15.99 14.00
CA LEU A 106 9.55 -15.76 15.03
C LEU A 106 9.30 -16.57 16.31
N THR A 107 8.05 -16.66 16.76
CA THR A 107 7.66 -17.40 17.98
C THR A 107 7.81 -18.91 17.78
N ALA A 108 7.47 -19.41 16.60
CA ALA A 108 7.68 -20.80 16.21
C ALA A 108 9.16 -21.16 15.96
N GLY A 109 10.08 -20.18 15.99
CA GLY A 109 11.50 -20.38 15.71
C GLY A 109 11.81 -20.70 14.24
N THR A 110 10.86 -20.48 13.33
CA THR A 110 11.07 -20.64 11.88
C THR A 110 11.86 -19.48 11.27
N LEU A 111 11.87 -18.32 11.94
CA LEU A 111 12.71 -17.18 11.65
C LEU A 111 13.63 -16.88 12.83
N ILE A 112 14.86 -16.47 12.52
CA ILE A 112 15.83 -16.03 13.51
C ILE A 112 15.80 -14.50 13.58
N PRO A 113 15.55 -13.89 14.75
CA PRO A 113 15.47 -12.45 14.87
C PRO A 113 16.83 -11.81 14.61
N ARG A 114 16.89 -10.85 13.68
CA ARG A 114 18.06 -9.99 13.45
C ARG A 114 18.38 -9.12 14.66
N ASP A 115 17.35 -8.57 15.29
CA ASP A 115 17.43 -7.77 16.51
C ASP A 115 16.26 -8.16 17.43
N ARG A 116 16.60 -8.68 18.62
CA ARG A 116 15.59 -9.15 19.59
C ARG A 116 14.75 -8.01 20.16
N VAL A 117 15.33 -6.83 20.32
CA VAL A 117 14.62 -5.66 20.86
C VAL A 117 13.65 -5.13 19.80
N ALA A 118 14.06 -5.10 18.54
CA ALA A 118 13.18 -4.75 17.42
C ALA A 118 11.97 -5.70 17.32
N VAL A 119 12.14 -6.99 17.65
CA VAL A 119 11.03 -7.95 17.71
C VAL A 119 10.06 -7.67 18.84
N GLU A 120 10.52 -7.25 20.03
CA GLU A 120 9.58 -6.82 21.08
C GLU A 120 8.78 -5.58 20.66
N VAL A 121 9.44 -4.61 20.00
CA VAL A 121 8.76 -3.43 19.44
C VAL A 121 7.75 -3.82 18.36
N LEU A 122 8.05 -4.83 17.53
CA LEU A 122 7.10 -5.37 16.56
C LEU A 122 5.86 -5.99 17.26
N ARG A 123 6.05 -6.71 18.37
CA ARG A 123 4.93 -7.26 19.15
C ARG A 123 4.06 -6.16 19.76
N GLU A 124 4.67 -5.13 20.35
CA GLU A 124 3.96 -3.97 20.86
C GLU A 124 3.20 -3.24 19.73
N LEU A 125 3.81 -3.09 18.56
CA LEU A 125 3.18 -2.50 17.38
C LEU A 125 1.99 -3.34 16.91
N LEU A 126 2.10 -4.67 16.90
CA LEU A 126 1.01 -5.60 16.57
C LEU A 126 -0.17 -5.44 17.53
N ASP A 127 0.06 -5.48 18.85
CA ASP A 127 -1.00 -5.35 19.87
C ASP A 127 -1.71 -4.00 19.79
N SER A 128 -0.92 -2.95 19.57
CA SER A 128 -1.39 -1.60 19.33
C SER A 128 -2.24 -1.50 18.05
N THR A 129 -1.85 -2.19 16.98
CA THR A 129 -2.56 -2.23 15.69
C THR A 129 -3.88 -3.00 15.81
N ARG A 130 -3.87 -4.18 16.45
CA ARG A 130 -5.07 -4.98 16.78
C ARG A 130 -6.11 -4.16 17.52
N THR A 131 -5.69 -3.51 18.61
CA THR A 131 -6.57 -2.68 19.45
C THR A 131 -7.17 -1.52 18.65
N PHE A 132 -6.36 -0.89 17.79
CA PHE A 132 -6.83 0.17 16.91
C PHE A 132 -7.84 -0.34 15.89
N ASN A 133 -7.54 -1.44 15.20
CA ASN A 133 -8.38 -1.96 14.14
C ASN A 133 -9.75 -2.44 14.65
N ILE A 134 -9.84 -3.01 15.86
CA ILE A 134 -11.14 -3.33 16.48
C ILE A 134 -12.01 -2.07 16.59
N LYS A 135 -11.44 -0.96 17.09
CA LYS A 135 -12.16 0.30 17.25
C LYS A 135 -12.50 0.95 15.90
N ALA A 136 -11.55 0.94 14.97
CA ALA A 136 -11.71 1.53 13.65
C ALA A 136 -12.76 0.77 12.81
N SER A 137 -12.74 -0.58 12.82
CA SER A 137 -13.78 -1.39 12.16
C SER A 137 -15.16 -1.10 12.71
N HIS A 138 -15.31 -0.97 14.04
CA HIS A 138 -16.58 -0.58 14.67
C HIS A 138 -17.01 0.84 14.26
N TYR A 139 -16.08 1.79 14.20
CA TYR A 139 -16.38 3.13 13.70
C TYR A 139 -16.87 3.11 12.25
N ILE A 140 -16.17 2.42 11.33
CA ILE A 140 -16.57 2.32 9.91
C ILE A 140 -17.94 1.66 9.78
N ARG A 141 -18.23 0.58 10.52
CA ARG A 141 -19.53 -0.09 10.51
C ARG A 141 -20.68 0.87 10.84
N ASN A 142 -20.47 1.78 11.79
CA ASN A 142 -21.51 2.71 12.22
C ASN A 142 -21.58 3.98 11.35
N ALA A 143 -20.44 4.50 10.92
CA ALA A 143 -20.36 5.71 10.12
C ALA A 143 -20.73 5.50 8.64
N TYR A 144 -20.45 4.30 8.11
CA TYR A 144 -20.61 3.95 6.70
C TYR A 144 -21.24 2.55 6.53
N PRO A 145 -22.48 2.31 7.01
CA PRO A 145 -23.07 0.98 7.11
C PRO A 145 -23.24 0.26 5.76
N GLU A 146 -23.67 0.96 4.71
CA GLU A 146 -23.82 0.36 3.38
C GLU A 146 -22.47 -0.04 2.76
N TYR A 147 -21.45 0.79 2.97
CA TYR A 147 -20.11 0.51 2.49
C TYR A 147 -19.47 -0.63 3.29
N PHE A 148 -19.70 -0.68 4.60
CA PHE A 148 -19.32 -1.80 5.45
C PHE A 148 -20.05 -3.09 5.08
N LYS A 149 -21.32 -3.04 4.68
CA LYS A 149 -22.04 -4.23 4.20
C LYS A 149 -21.38 -4.82 2.95
N ALA A 150 -20.91 -3.96 2.04
CA ALA A 150 -20.30 -4.39 0.79
C ALA A 150 -18.88 -4.94 0.96
N LEU A 151 -18.05 -4.26 1.76
CA LEU A 151 -16.61 -4.54 1.82
C LEU A 151 -16.11 -4.94 3.22
N GLY A 152 -16.99 -5.02 4.22
CA GLY A 152 -16.62 -5.16 5.64
C GLY A 152 -15.83 -6.43 5.96
N ARG A 153 -15.94 -7.48 5.14
CA ARG A 153 -15.11 -8.70 5.24
C ARG A 153 -13.62 -8.40 5.10
N LEU A 154 -13.23 -7.37 4.33
CA LEU A 154 -11.83 -6.93 4.24
C LEU A 154 -11.27 -6.40 5.57
N LEU A 155 -12.14 -6.11 6.54
CA LEU A 155 -11.76 -5.62 7.86
C LEU A 155 -11.78 -6.72 8.93
N GLU A 156 -12.03 -7.96 8.55
CA GLU A 156 -12.02 -9.11 9.47
C GLU A 156 -10.58 -9.46 9.88
N PRO A 157 -10.33 -9.82 11.15
CA PRO A 157 -9.07 -10.45 11.55
C PRO A 157 -8.81 -11.70 10.71
N GLY A 158 -7.54 -12.01 10.41
CA GLY A 158 -7.19 -13.17 9.59
C GLY A 158 -7.19 -12.92 8.06
N PHE A 159 -8.04 -12.03 7.54
CA PHE A 159 -8.23 -11.86 6.09
C PHE A 159 -6.93 -11.49 5.33
N TRP A 160 -6.00 -10.79 5.99
CA TRP A 160 -4.73 -10.35 5.37
C TRP A 160 -3.51 -11.10 5.90
N GLU A 161 -3.70 -12.21 6.60
CA GLU A 161 -2.63 -13.08 7.10
C GLU A 161 -2.14 -13.99 5.97
N ILE A 162 -1.33 -13.43 5.07
CA ILE A 162 -0.83 -14.12 3.88
C ILE A 162 0.64 -14.54 4.09
N PRO A 163 0.92 -15.81 4.49
CA PRO A 163 2.25 -16.26 4.91
C PRO A 163 3.14 -16.71 3.73
N LEU A 164 3.02 -16.07 2.57
CA LEU A 164 3.81 -16.41 1.39
C LEU A 164 5.27 -16.03 1.57
N ARG A 165 6.20 -16.93 1.22
CA ARG A 165 7.63 -16.64 1.27
C ARG A 165 8.04 -15.67 0.16
N PHE A 166 9.00 -14.82 0.48
CA PHE A 166 9.60 -13.93 -0.50
C PHE A 166 10.44 -14.71 -1.52
N ARG A 167 10.22 -14.40 -2.79
CA ARG A 167 10.91 -14.92 -3.97
C ARG A 167 11.18 -13.76 -4.94
N HIS A 168 12.10 -13.98 -5.86
CA HIS A 168 12.40 -13.02 -6.92
C HIS A 168 11.54 -13.28 -8.15
N LEU A 169 11.24 -12.21 -8.89
CA LEU A 169 10.76 -12.31 -10.26
C LEU A 169 11.92 -12.73 -11.17
N ASP A 170 11.79 -13.89 -11.82
CA ASP A 170 12.76 -14.32 -12.82
C ASP A 170 12.68 -13.45 -14.08
N ASN A 171 13.83 -13.04 -14.62
CA ASN A 171 14.00 -12.28 -15.87
C ASN A 171 13.52 -13.02 -17.14
N SER A 172 12.91 -14.20 -17.03
CA SER A 172 12.43 -14.95 -18.19
C SER A 172 11.06 -14.46 -18.64
N THR A 173 11.05 -13.77 -19.78
CA THR A 173 10.01 -13.62 -20.81
C THR A 173 8.64 -14.25 -20.54
N SER A 174 7.93 -13.85 -19.49
CA SER A 174 6.47 -13.90 -19.50
C SER A 174 6.02 -12.87 -20.53
N ALA A 175 5.03 -13.22 -21.35
CA ALA A 175 4.60 -12.46 -22.53
C ALA A 175 4.21 -11.03 -22.16
N SER A 176 5.21 -10.14 -22.14
CA SER A 176 5.03 -8.73 -21.84
C SER A 176 4.28 -8.12 -23.00
N TYR A 177 3.06 -7.65 -22.75
CA TYR A 177 2.38 -6.75 -23.66
C TYR A 177 3.28 -5.54 -23.93
N GLU A 178 3.12 -4.95 -25.11
CA GLU A 178 3.86 -3.76 -25.54
C GLU A 178 3.73 -2.68 -24.45
N PHE A 179 4.83 -2.46 -23.73
CA PHE A 179 4.84 -1.72 -22.48
C PHE A 179 5.04 -0.23 -22.76
N ASP A 180 3.99 0.58 -22.53
CA ASP A 180 4.07 2.03 -22.68
C ASP A 180 4.32 2.71 -21.32
N ASN A 181 5.60 2.99 -21.05
CA ASN A 181 6.06 3.79 -19.90
C ASN A 181 5.32 5.12 -19.73
N LEU A 182 4.84 5.73 -20.82
CA LEU A 182 4.15 7.02 -20.76
C LEU A 182 2.78 6.88 -20.11
N ARG A 183 2.11 5.74 -20.28
CA ARG A 183 0.74 5.53 -19.79
C ARG A 183 0.67 5.56 -18.26
N VAL A 184 1.59 4.87 -17.59
CA VAL A 184 1.69 4.90 -16.12
C VAL A 184 2.02 6.30 -15.62
N LEU A 185 2.91 7.04 -16.30
CA LEU A 185 3.29 8.39 -15.90
C LEU A 185 2.18 9.43 -16.17
N GLN A 186 1.36 9.23 -17.21
CA GLN A 186 0.22 10.09 -17.56
C GLN A 186 -1.03 9.79 -16.73
N GLY A 187 -1.18 8.58 -16.19
CA GLY A 187 -2.27 8.22 -15.26
C GLY A 187 -3.59 7.99 -15.94
N VAL A 188 -3.53 7.43 -17.14
CA VAL A 188 -4.72 6.94 -17.84
C VAL A 188 -5.19 5.68 -17.13
N GLU A 189 -6.40 5.70 -16.59
CA GLU A 189 -7.04 4.53 -15.97
C GLU A 189 -7.99 3.85 -16.96
N GLN A 190 -8.07 2.53 -16.90
CA GLN A 190 -8.91 1.70 -17.79
C GLN A 190 -10.12 1.12 -17.05
N LEU A 191 -9.92 0.83 -15.77
CA LEU A 191 -10.90 0.29 -14.85
C LEU A 191 -11.35 1.42 -13.91
N HIS A 192 -12.66 1.63 -13.85
CA HIS A 192 -13.24 2.55 -12.89
C HIS A 192 -13.39 1.89 -11.52
N GLU A 193 -13.34 2.69 -10.46
CA GLU A 193 -13.44 2.17 -9.10
C GLU A 193 -14.76 1.47 -8.80
N ASP A 194 -15.86 2.03 -9.27
CA ASP A 194 -17.19 1.48 -9.08
C ASP A 194 -17.33 0.08 -9.70
N GLN A 195 -16.68 -0.15 -10.84
CA GLN A 195 -16.56 -1.47 -11.46
C GLN A 195 -15.76 -2.43 -10.57
N SER A 196 -14.60 -1.99 -10.08
CA SER A 196 -13.77 -2.77 -9.16
C SER A 196 -14.49 -3.12 -7.87
N ASP A 197 -15.16 -2.15 -7.25
CA ASP A 197 -15.88 -2.30 -5.98
C ASP A 197 -17.10 -3.20 -6.14
N THR A 198 -17.78 -3.13 -7.30
CA THR A 198 -18.86 -4.06 -7.63
C THR A 198 -18.35 -5.49 -7.63
N CYS A 199 -17.21 -5.76 -8.27
CA CYS A 199 -16.65 -7.09 -8.35
C CYS A 199 -16.07 -7.60 -7.03
N ILE A 200 -15.44 -6.73 -6.26
CA ILE A 200 -14.98 -7.08 -4.91
C ILE A 200 -16.19 -7.39 -4.01
N THR A 201 -17.26 -6.59 -4.10
CA THR A 201 -18.49 -6.88 -3.34
C THR A 201 -19.05 -8.26 -3.71
N GLU A 202 -19.16 -8.57 -5.01
CA GLU A 202 -19.66 -9.86 -5.49
C GLU A 202 -18.87 -11.04 -4.91
N VAL A 203 -17.54 -10.94 -4.94
CA VAL A 203 -16.65 -11.96 -4.37
C VAL A 203 -16.83 -12.10 -2.85
N LEU A 204 -17.01 -10.98 -2.14
CA LEU A 204 -17.13 -10.98 -0.68
C LEU A 204 -18.52 -11.41 -0.19
N THR A 205 -19.59 -11.11 -0.92
CA THR A 205 -20.97 -11.40 -0.45
C THR A 205 -21.60 -12.61 -1.13
N GLY A 206 -21.08 -13.02 -2.29
CA GLY A 206 -21.72 -14.01 -3.16
C GLY A 206 -22.95 -13.47 -3.88
N GLU A 207 -23.23 -12.17 -3.78
CA GLU A 207 -24.41 -11.53 -4.36
C GLU A 207 -24.05 -10.75 -5.63
N GLN A 208 -24.73 -11.06 -6.73
CA GLN A 208 -24.65 -10.23 -7.93
C GLN A 208 -25.48 -8.95 -7.74
N LYS A 209 -24.84 -7.78 -7.79
CA LYS A 209 -25.58 -6.52 -7.90
C LYS A 209 -26.21 -6.43 -9.30
N GLN A 210 -27.54 -6.37 -9.38
CA GLN A 210 -28.23 -6.09 -10.64
C GLN A 210 -27.87 -4.66 -11.13
N GLY A 211 -26.93 -4.57 -12.07
CA GLY A 211 -26.50 -3.33 -12.71
C GLY A 211 -26.27 -3.53 -14.21
N SER A 212 -27.19 -3.01 -15.02
CA SER A 212 -27.23 -2.99 -16.50
C SER A 212 -26.96 -4.33 -17.22
N SER A 213 -28.03 -5.10 -17.38
CA SER A 213 -28.20 -6.00 -18.51
C SER A 213 -28.04 -5.23 -19.84
N GLN A 214 -26.88 -5.34 -20.47
CA GLN A 214 -26.86 -5.43 -21.94
C GLN A 214 -27.17 -6.89 -22.28
N GLU A 215 -28.41 -7.14 -22.67
CA GLU A 215 -28.83 -8.38 -23.31
C GLU A 215 -27.90 -8.68 -24.49
N THR A 216 -27.00 -9.63 -24.33
CA THR A 216 -26.62 -10.49 -25.46
C THR A 216 -27.36 -11.80 -25.28
N LYS A 217 -28.47 -11.94 -26.01
CA LYS A 217 -29.14 -13.22 -26.23
C LYS A 217 -28.19 -14.14 -26.99
N GLY A 218 -27.38 -14.88 -26.26
CA GLY A 218 -26.62 -16.03 -26.74
C GLY A 218 -27.09 -17.27 -26.00
N LYS A 219 -27.81 -18.15 -26.71
CA LYS A 219 -28.20 -19.47 -26.19
C LYS A 219 -26.95 -20.33 -25.95
N ALA A 220 -26.72 -20.71 -24.69
CA ALA A 220 -26.06 -21.95 -24.29
C ALA A 220 -26.66 -22.27 -22.92
N GLY A 221 -27.44 -23.34 -22.75
CA GLY A 221 -26.98 -24.71 -22.98
C GLY A 221 -26.58 -25.26 -21.62
N ASP A 222 -27.59 -25.43 -20.77
CA ASP A 222 -27.53 -26.08 -19.46
C ASP A 222 -27.01 -27.52 -19.61
N GLN A 223 -25.88 -27.84 -18.97
CA GLN A 223 -25.42 -29.20 -18.64
C GLN A 223 -24.05 -29.14 -17.92
N LEU A 224 -24.06 -28.94 -16.60
CA LEU A 224 -22.94 -29.31 -15.73
C LEU A 224 -23.17 -30.75 -15.26
N GLY A 225 -22.59 -31.70 -15.99
CA GLY A 225 -22.54 -33.10 -15.61
C GLY A 225 -21.47 -33.34 -14.54
N HIS A 226 -21.83 -34.08 -13.50
CA HIS A 226 -20.89 -34.66 -12.54
C HIS A 226 -19.88 -35.56 -13.27
N HIS A 227 -18.62 -35.11 -13.31
CA HIS A 227 -17.49 -35.99 -13.59
C HIS A 227 -16.53 -35.96 -12.40
N GLU A 228 -16.65 -37.02 -11.60
CA GLU A 228 -15.70 -37.42 -10.58
C GLU A 228 -14.42 -37.89 -11.29
N HIS A 229 -13.34 -37.11 -11.19
CA HIS A 229 -12.01 -37.63 -11.46
C HIS A 229 -10.97 -36.97 -10.55
N ILE A 230 -10.66 -37.69 -9.47
CA ILE A 230 -9.46 -37.47 -8.65
C ILE A 230 -8.24 -37.77 -9.53
N ARG A 231 -7.37 -36.77 -9.75
CA ARG A 231 -5.93 -37.02 -9.88
C ARG A 231 -5.09 -35.80 -9.53
N SER A 232 -4.08 -36.09 -8.73
CA SER A 232 -3.04 -35.26 -8.14
C SER A 232 -2.20 -34.50 -9.16
N ASP A 233 -2.02 -33.20 -8.95
CA ASP A 233 -0.75 -32.53 -8.64
C ASP A 233 -0.89 -31.03 -8.96
N ASP A 234 -1.33 -30.23 -7.98
CA ASP A 234 -1.32 -28.77 -8.10
C ASP A 234 -0.89 -28.13 -6.77
N TYR A 235 0.35 -27.66 -6.74
CA TYR A 235 1.17 -27.47 -5.54
C TYR A 235 1.04 -26.08 -4.90
N PHE A 236 0.46 -25.09 -5.59
CA PHE A 236 0.41 -23.70 -5.12
C PHE A 236 -0.89 -23.35 -4.39
N LEU A 237 -2.05 -23.65 -4.98
CA LEU A 237 -3.36 -23.35 -4.38
C LEU A 237 -3.69 -24.28 -3.22
N ASN A 238 -3.31 -25.56 -3.34
CA ASN A 238 -3.35 -26.48 -2.21
C ASN A 238 -2.41 -26.06 -1.10
N GLU A 239 -1.22 -25.54 -1.35
CA GLU A 239 -0.31 -25.11 -0.27
C GLU A 239 -0.74 -23.79 0.39
N PHE A 240 -1.25 -22.84 -0.40
CA PHE A 240 -1.79 -21.57 0.09
C PHE A 240 -3.01 -21.80 0.98
N ALA A 241 -4.00 -22.57 0.50
CA ALA A 241 -5.20 -22.91 1.26
C ALA A 241 -4.92 -23.88 2.42
N ARG A 242 -4.01 -24.85 2.26
CA ARG A 242 -3.65 -25.82 3.32
C ARG A 242 -2.85 -25.18 4.45
N ARG A 243 -1.94 -24.23 4.17
CA ARG A 243 -1.22 -23.48 5.22
C ARG A 243 -2.16 -22.61 6.03
N LEU A 244 -3.15 -21.99 5.38
CA LEU A 244 -4.21 -21.21 6.03
C LEU A 244 -5.09 -22.09 6.94
N ARG A 245 -5.47 -23.29 6.48
CA ARG A 245 -6.25 -24.26 7.27
C ARG A 245 -5.47 -24.87 8.44
N GLN A 246 -4.17 -25.11 8.30
CA GLN A 246 -3.35 -25.72 9.34
C GLN A 246 -2.95 -24.77 10.49
N SER A 247 -2.91 -23.46 10.28
CA SER A 247 -2.63 -22.52 11.39
C SER A 247 -3.84 -22.24 12.28
N LEU A 248 -5.07 -22.50 11.79
CA LEU A 248 -6.32 -22.22 12.51
C LEU A 248 -6.81 -23.35 13.42
N GLY A 249 -6.20 -24.53 13.36
CA GLY A 249 -6.42 -25.63 14.31
C GLY A 249 -7.87 -25.81 14.77
N ASP A 250 -8.80 -26.11 13.87
CA ASP A 250 -10.16 -26.47 14.29
C ASP A 250 -10.85 -27.45 13.33
N ASP A 251 -11.51 -28.43 13.95
CA ASP A 251 -12.37 -29.46 13.36
C ASP A 251 -13.82 -28.94 13.19
N GLY A 252 -13.96 -27.65 12.84
CA GLY A 252 -15.23 -26.93 12.81
C GLY A 252 -15.82 -26.79 11.40
N PHE A 253 -17.03 -27.32 11.20
CA PHE A 253 -17.87 -27.13 10.02
C PHE A 253 -17.96 -25.63 9.61
N ILE A 254 -17.54 -25.30 8.39
CA ILE A 254 -17.67 -23.96 7.80
C ILE A 254 -19.02 -23.89 7.05
N GLU A 255 -19.88 -22.92 7.40
CA GLU A 255 -21.05 -22.54 6.58
C GLU A 255 -20.59 -22.32 5.14
N GLU A 256 -21.23 -22.97 4.16
CA GLU A 256 -20.89 -22.90 2.73
C GLU A 256 -20.40 -21.51 2.31
N GLU A 257 -19.10 -21.41 1.98
CA GLU A 257 -18.46 -20.19 1.53
C GLU A 257 -19.15 -19.69 0.25
N LYS A 258 -19.97 -18.64 0.39
CA LYS A 258 -20.63 -17.97 -0.73
C LYS A 258 -19.68 -16.99 -1.40
N CYS A 259 -18.56 -17.48 -1.90
CA CYS A 259 -17.73 -16.69 -2.81
C CYS A 259 -18.28 -16.86 -4.23
N LEU A 260 -18.37 -15.78 -5.02
CA LEU A 260 -18.89 -15.83 -6.40
C LEU A 260 -18.01 -14.99 -7.33
N ILE A 261 -17.67 -15.55 -8.48
CA ILE A 261 -17.05 -14.82 -9.60
C ILE A 261 -17.96 -14.93 -10.83
N SER A 262 -18.63 -13.84 -11.17
CA SER A 262 -19.38 -13.74 -12.42
C SER A 262 -18.45 -13.62 -13.61
N GLY A 263 -18.92 -14.04 -14.80
CA GLY A 263 -18.18 -13.88 -16.04
C GLY A 263 -17.88 -12.41 -16.37
N TRP A 264 -18.77 -11.48 -15.99
CA TRP A 264 -18.53 -10.04 -16.14
C TRP A 264 -17.38 -9.57 -15.24
N CYS A 265 -17.37 -9.98 -13.96
CA CYS A 265 -16.30 -9.60 -13.05
C CYS A 265 -14.97 -10.25 -13.42
N TRP A 266 -14.96 -11.51 -13.83
CA TRP A 266 -13.75 -12.12 -14.36
C TRP A 266 -13.21 -11.37 -15.58
N SER A 267 -14.07 -11.07 -16.57
CA SER A 267 -13.67 -10.35 -17.78
C SER A 267 -13.17 -8.94 -17.49
N THR A 268 -13.78 -8.25 -16.53
CA THR A 268 -13.48 -6.86 -16.19
C THR A 268 -12.23 -6.76 -15.30
N MET A 269 -12.06 -7.67 -14.34
CA MET A 269 -10.97 -7.62 -13.37
C MET A 269 -9.73 -8.41 -13.78
N THR A 270 -9.77 -9.13 -14.90
CA THR A 270 -8.60 -9.85 -15.47
C THR A 270 -8.39 -9.50 -16.96
N GLY A 271 -8.80 -8.29 -17.34
CA GLY A 271 -8.64 -7.75 -18.68
C GLY A 271 -7.17 -7.49 -19.00
N ARG A 272 -6.74 -7.76 -20.24
CA ARG A 272 -5.34 -7.54 -20.63
C ARG A 272 -5.06 -6.05 -20.90
N GLY A 273 -3.85 -5.62 -20.54
CA GLY A 273 -3.33 -4.30 -20.91
C GLY A 273 -3.76 -3.15 -20.01
N TYR A 274 -4.15 -3.43 -18.76
CA TYR A 274 -4.28 -2.38 -17.76
C TYR A 274 -2.91 -1.86 -17.31
N SER A 275 -2.92 -0.66 -16.75
CA SER A 275 -1.75 0.04 -16.25
C SER A 275 -2.09 0.85 -15.00
N GLY A 276 -1.07 1.17 -14.20
CA GLY A 276 -1.21 1.94 -12.98
C GLY A 276 -2.21 1.31 -12.02
N TYR A 277 -3.15 2.11 -11.51
CA TYR A 277 -4.14 1.61 -10.56
C TYR A 277 -5.06 0.54 -11.15
N SER A 278 -5.36 0.58 -12.44
CA SER A 278 -6.18 -0.49 -13.04
C SER A 278 -5.46 -1.84 -12.99
N LEU A 279 -4.14 -1.85 -13.11
CA LEU A 279 -3.32 -3.07 -13.00
C LEU A 279 -3.21 -3.56 -11.55
N THR A 280 -3.02 -2.65 -10.58
CA THR A 280 -3.01 -3.04 -9.16
C THR A 280 -4.37 -3.57 -8.70
N HIS A 281 -5.47 -3.09 -9.27
CA HIS A 281 -6.82 -3.58 -9.01
C HIS A 281 -7.05 -5.03 -9.48
N GLU A 282 -6.45 -5.45 -10.59
CA GLU A 282 -6.50 -6.86 -11.02
C GLU A 282 -5.90 -7.77 -9.94
N LEU A 283 -4.70 -7.42 -9.47
CA LEU A 283 -4.01 -8.17 -8.44
C LEU A 283 -4.77 -8.12 -7.10
N PHE A 284 -5.27 -6.96 -6.71
CA PHE A 284 -6.06 -6.79 -5.49
C PHE A 284 -7.32 -7.66 -5.51
N TYR A 285 -8.02 -7.70 -6.64
CA TYR A 285 -9.19 -8.56 -6.83
C TYR A 285 -8.85 -10.05 -6.69
N LEU A 286 -7.76 -10.51 -7.32
CA LEU A 286 -7.33 -11.91 -7.20
C LEU A 286 -6.96 -12.27 -5.75
N ILE A 287 -6.24 -11.39 -5.04
CA ILE A 287 -5.91 -11.60 -3.62
C ILE A 287 -7.19 -11.75 -2.79
N ILE A 288 -8.15 -10.83 -2.97
CA ILE A 288 -9.42 -10.85 -2.25
C ILE A 288 -10.22 -12.11 -2.57
N ALA A 289 -10.32 -12.49 -3.84
CA ALA A 289 -11.05 -13.69 -4.26
C ALA A 289 -10.48 -14.96 -3.64
N LEU A 290 -9.15 -15.07 -3.58
CA LEU A 290 -8.50 -16.18 -2.90
C LEU A 290 -8.78 -16.19 -1.39
N GLN A 291 -8.70 -15.03 -0.73
CA GLN A 291 -9.01 -14.90 0.70
C GLN A 291 -10.49 -15.12 1.02
N ALA A 292 -11.38 -14.86 0.06
CA ALA A 292 -12.82 -15.05 0.21
C ALA A 292 -13.27 -16.50 -0.04
N GLY A 293 -12.40 -17.39 -0.52
CA GLY A 293 -12.69 -18.81 -0.79
C GLY A 293 -12.93 -19.17 -2.26
N CYS A 294 -12.75 -18.24 -3.22
CA CYS A 294 -13.02 -18.49 -4.65
C CYS A 294 -11.92 -19.30 -5.37
N GLY A 295 -10.98 -19.95 -4.67
CA GLY A 295 -9.85 -20.66 -5.30
C GLY A 295 -10.28 -21.66 -6.37
N ASN A 296 -11.24 -22.54 -6.06
CA ASN A 296 -11.74 -23.55 -7.00
C ASN A 296 -12.44 -22.91 -8.21
N GLN A 297 -13.24 -21.85 -8.01
CA GLN A 297 -13.89 -21.14 -9.13
C GLN A 297 -12.86 -20.50 -10.07
N ILE A 298 -11.77 -19.95 -9.52
CA ILE A 298 -10.68 -19.39 -10.33
C ILE A 298 -10.02 -20.49 -11.16
N GLU A 299 -9.71 -21.65 -10.57
CA GLU A 299 -9.14 -22.80 -11.27
C GLU A 299 -10.05 -23.29 -12.41
N ASP A 300 -11.36 -23.42 -12.15
CA ASP A 300 -12.35 -23.82 -13.15
C ASP A 300 -12.42 -22.83 -14.32
N ILE A 301 -12.42 -21.53 -14.02
CA ILE A 301 -12.45 -20.47 -15.04
C ILE A 301 -11.15 -20.45 -15.86
N ILE A 302 -9.98 -20.65 -15.23
CA ILE A 302 -8.69 -20.70 -15.92
C ILE A 302 -8.62 -21.93 -16.84
N SER A 303 -9.00 -23.10 -16.31
CA SER A 303 -8.97 -24.39 -17.02
C SER A 303 -9.90 -24.40 -18.23
N SER A 304 -11.10 -23.83 -18.09
CA SER A 304 -12.08 -23.74 -19.19
C SER A 304 -11.68 -22.75 -20.30
N ASN A 305 -10.90 -21.71 -19.98
CA ASN A 305 -10.47 -20.70 -20.95
C ASN A 305 -9.10 -21.01 -21.60
N GLY A 306 -8.46 -22.13 -21.28
CA GLY A 306 -7.13 -22.48 -21.77
C GLY A 306 -6.07 -21.44 -21.39
N ARG A 307 -6.24 -20.78 -20.23
CA ARG A 307 -5.27 -19.80 -19.70
C ARG A 307 -4.12 -20.52 -18.97
N GLU A 308 -3.04 -19.79 -18.77
CA GLU A 308 -1.91 -20.22 -17.94
C GLU A 308 -2.33 -20.40 -16.46
N PRO A 309 -1.61 -21.23 -15.67
CA PRO A 309 -1.84 -21.40 -14.23
C PRO A 309 -1.95 -20.06 -13.48
N LEU A 310 -2.72 -20.03 -12.38
CA LEU A 310 -2.91 -18.80 -11.59
C LEU A 310 -1.58 -18.19 -11.12
N GLU A 311 -0.59 -19.02 -10.79
CA GLU A 311 0.74 -18.55 -10.41
C GLU A 311 1.40 -17.74 -11.53
N ASP A 312 1.29 -18.20 -12.78
CA ASP A 312 1.82 -17.51 -13.95
C ASP A 312 1.07 -16.20 -14.22
N ILE A 313 -0.26 -16.18 -14.01
CA ILE A 313 -1.06 -14.94 -14.08
C ILE A 313 -0.56 -13.93 -13.05
N VAL A 314 -0.45 -14.32 -11.77
CA VAL A 314 0.01 -13.44 -10.68
C VAL A 314 1.46 -13.00 -10.90
N LYS A 315 2.33 -13.89 -11.39
CA LYS A 315 3.71 -13.56 -11.78
C LYS A 315 3.74 -12.54 -12.91
N GLY A 316 2.95 -12.73 -13.97
CA GLY A 316 2.85 -11.81 -15.09
C GLY A 316 2.34 -10.43 -14.68
N LEU A 317 1.34 -10.38 -13.81
CA LEU A 317 0.85 -9.14 -13.21
C LEU A 317 1.97 -8.43 -12.43
N CYS A 318 2.67 -9.14 -11.54
CA CYS A 318 3.75 -8.52 -10.77
C CYS A 318 4.98 -8.16 -11.59
N ASP A 319 5.28 -8.84 -12.69
CA ASP A 319 6.30 -8.42 -13.65
C ASP A 319 5.94 -7.07 -14.28
N ASN A 320 4.69 -6.92 -14.74
CA ASN A 320 4.21 -5.65 -15.30
C ASN A 320 4.23 -4.52 -14.24
N VAL A 321 3.78 -4.82 -13.03
CA VAL A 321 3.79 -3.88 -11.90
C VAL A 321 5.22 -3.46 -11.54
N LEU A 322 6.19 -4.38 -11.57
CA LEU A 322 7.60 -4.07 -11.30
C LEU A 322 8.17 -3.12 -12.35
N ARG A 323 7.85 -3.35 -13.64
CA ARG A 323 8.27 -2.45 -14.73
C ARG A 323 7.69 -1.05 -14.54
N GLU A 324 6.42 -0.94 -14.12
CA GLU A 324 5.80 0.35 -13.82
C GLU A 324 6.44 1.06 -12.62
N ALA A 325 6.70 0.32 -11.54
CA ALA A 325 7.39 0.84 -10.36
C ALA A 325 8.79 1.34 -10.71
N GLN A 326 9.52 0.61 -11.57
CA GLN A 326 10.83 1.03 -12.07
C GLN A 326 10.73 2.31 -12.90
N ALA A 327 9.75 2.44 -13.79
CA ALA A 327 9.52 3.67 -14.55
C ALA A 327 9.23 4.88 -13.64
N ILE A 328 8.47 4.70 -12.56
CA ILE A 328 8.22 5.72 -11.54
C ILE A 328 9.52 6.11 -10.82
N ALA A 329 10.35 5.12 -10.46
CA ALA A 329 11.64 5.34 -9.81
C ALA A 329 12.62 6.09 -10.72
N ASP A 330 12.70 5.71 -12.00
CA ASP A 330 13.55 6.34 -13.00
C ASP A 330 13.13 7.80 -13.25
N ALA A 331 11.82 8.08 -13.23
CA ALA A 331 11.24 9.41 -13.27
C ALA A 331 11.39 10.20 -11.95
N LYS A 332 12.20 9.72 -11.00
CA LYS A 332 12.50 10.36 -9.70
C LYS A 332 11.28 10.51 -8.79
N TYR A 333 10.41 9.50 -8.78
CA TYR A 333 9.26 9.39 -7.89
C TYR A 333 8.35 10.64 -7.91
N PRO A 334 7.74 10.97 -9.08
CA PRO A 334 6.82 12.09 -9.19
C PRO A 334 5.77 12.03 -8.08
N GLU A 335 5.48 13.16 -7.43
CA GLU A 335 4.63 13.19 -6.24
C GLU A 335 3.25 12.53 -6.45
N MET A 336 2.69 12.71 -7.65
CA MET A 336 1.42 12.11 -8.07
C MET A 336 1.44 10.58 -8.22
N ARG A 337 2.63 9.96 -8.26
CA ARG A 337 2.82 8.51 -8.44
C ARG A 337 3.27 7.79 -7.17
N ARG A 338 3.59 8.52 -6.11
CA ARG A 338 4.10 7.93 -4.86
C ARG A 338 3.08 7.02 -4.18
N ASP A 339 1.79 7.35 -4.30
CA ASP A 339 0.72 6.51 -3.79
C ASP A 339 0.68 5.16 -4.52
N LEU A 340 0.51 5.19 -5.85
CA LEU A 340 0.60 4.00 -6.71
C LEU A 340 1.87 3.19 -6.46
N PHE A 341 3.04 3.83 -6.34
CA PHE A 341 4.30 3.15 -6.10
C PHE A 341 4.31 2.33 -4.78
N MET A 342 3.76 2.90 -3.70
CA MET A 342 3.64 2.18 -2.43
C MET A 342 2.60 1.07 -2.51
N GLU A 343 1.48 1.29 -3.22
CA GLU A 343 0.45 0.29 -3.46
C GLU A 343 1.00 -0.93 -4.24
N GLN A 344 1.74 -0.67 -5.32
CA GLN A 344 2.41 -1.70 -6.13
C GLN A 344 3.32 -2.59 -5.27
N GLY A 345 4.17 -1.97 -4.43
CA GLY A 345 5.04 -2.71 -3.52
C GLY A 345 4.27 -3.45 -2.43
N ALA A 346 3.20 -2.87 -1.88
CA ALA A 346 2.37 -3.51 -0.87
C ALA A 346 1.70 -4.78 -1.42
N LEU A 347 1.08 -4.71 -2.60
CA LEU A 347 0.35 -5.84 -3.19
C LEU A 347 1.28 -6.94 -3.70
N CYS A 348 2.29 -6.59 -4.53
CA CYS A 348 3.21 -7.60 -5.04
C CYS A 348 4.13 -8.18 -3.96
N GLY A 349 4.48 -7.38 -2.95
CA GLY A 349 5.15 -7.87 -1.75
C GLY A 349 4.29 -8.87 -0.98
N MET A 350 2.98 -8.63 -0.87
CA MET A 350 2.05 -9.53 -0.19
C MET A 350 1.91 -10.89 -0.87
N VAL A 351 1.94 -10.93 -2.21
CA VAL A 351 1.98 -12.21 -2.97
C VAL A 351 3.39 -12.81 -3.09
N GLY A 352 4.37 -12.22 -2.42
CA GLY A 352 5.68 -12.80 -2.14
C GLY A 352 6.81 -12.35 -3.05
N TYR A 353 6.72 -11.21 -3.74
CA TYR A 353 7.82 -10.70 -4.57
C TYR A 353 8.65 -9.65 -3.84
N VAL A 354 9.94 -9.94 -3.62
CA VAL A 354 10.84 -9.09 -2.83
C VAL A 354 11.42 -7.92 -3.64
N ASP A 355 11.30 -7.96 -4.96
CA ASP A 355 11.90 -7.01 -5.91
C ASP A 355 11.40 -5.57 -5.75
N PHE A 356 10.33 -5.37 -4.97
CA PHE A 356 9.75 -4.07 -4.64
C PHE A 356 10.39 -3.38 -3.43
N PHE A 357 11.33 -4.03 -2.74
CA PHE A 357 11.98 -3.52 -1.53
C PHE A 357 13.50 -3.35 -1.65
N PRO A 358 14.06 -2.88 -2.79
CA PRO A 358 15.47 -2.51 -2.80
C PRO A 358 15.65 -1.33 -1.84
N ARG A 359 16.80 -1.31 -1.15
CA ARG A 359 17.07 -0.34 -0.08
C ARG A 359 16.88 1.12 -0.50
N SER A 360 17.25 1.45 -1.74
CA SER A 360 17.06 2.79 -2.31
C SER A 360 15.58 3.20 -2.39
N TRP A 361 14.68 2.28 -2.76
CA TRP A 361 13.25 2.55 -2.84
C TRP A 361 12.67 2.72 -1.45
N LEU A 362 13.07 1.87 -0.50
CA LEU A 362 12.66 1.97 0.90
C LEU A 362 13.02 3.34 1.50
N HIS A 363 14.25 3.81 1.29
CA HIS A 363 14.68 5.11 1.79
C HIS A 363 13.90 6.27 1.17
N HIS A 364 13.51 6.17 -0.11
CA HIS A 364 12.61 7.15 -0.71
C HIS A 364 11.24 7.13 -0.06
N VAL A 365 10.63 5.96 0.14
CA VAL A 365 9.33 5.84 0.83
C VAL A 365 9.39 6.47 2.22
N LEU A 366 10.38 6.09 3.04
CA LEU A 366 10.58 6.66 4.38
C LEU A 366 10.72 8.19 4.37
N SER A 367 11.41 8.75 3.37
CA SER A 367 11.61 10.19 3.22
C SER A 367 10.32 10.98 2.91
N TRP A 368 9.25 10.31 2.48
CA TRP A 368 7.97 10.96 2.18
C TRP A 368 7.07 11.13 3.40
N GLN A 369 7.40 10.49 4.53
CA GLN A 369 6.65 10.61 5.77
C GLN A 369 6.76 12.03 6.32
N ARG A 370 5.62 12.63 6.65
CA ARG A 370 5.56 13.96 7.27
C ARG A 370 5.97 13.89 8.74
N GLU A 371 6.24 15.04 9.36
CA GLU A 371 6.53 15.14 10.80
C GLU A 371 5.38 14.61 11.69
N SER A 372 4.14 14.74 11.23
CA SER A 372 2.95 14.17 11.90
C SER A 372 2.89 12.63 11.84
N GLY A 373 3.70 11.98 11.01
CA GLY A 373 3.71 10.52 10.83
C GLY A 373 2.87 10.02 9.65
N CYS A 374 1.99 10.84 9.09
CA CYS A 374 1.17 10.49 7.94
C CYS A 374 1.93 10.67 6.60
N TYR A 375 1.26 10.30 5.51
CA TYR A 375 1.67 10.56 4.13
C TYR A 375 0.64 11.44 3.43
N GLY A 376 1.09 12.28 2.49
CA GLY A 376 0.21 13.17 1.74
C GLY A 376 0.95 13.94 0.65
N ASN A 377 0.26 14.82 -0.06
CA ASN A 377 0.84 15.67 -1.10
C ASN A 377 1.37 17.00 -0.54
N SER A 378 2.41 17.57 -1.14
CA SER A 378 2.94 18.90 -0.84
C SER A 378 1.89 20.00 -1.02
N VAL A 379 2.05 21.09 -0.28
CA VAL A 379 1.18 22.28 -0.39
C VAL A 379 1.09 22.77 -1.83
N ILE A 380 2.24 22.79 -2.52
CA ILE A 380 2.36 23.27 -3.89
C ILE A 380 1.54 22.37 -4.81
N TYR A 381 1.67 21.06 -4.70
CA TYR A 381 0.90 20.12 -5.50
C TYR A 381 -0.61 20.23 -5.25
N GLN A 382 -1.03 20.36 -3.99
CA GLN A 382 -2.44 20.56 -3.66
C GLN A 382 -3.00 21.86 -4.25
N SER A 383 -2.17 22.91 -4.30
CA SER A 383 -2.54 24.21 -4.86
C SER A 383 -2.56 24.24 -6.39
N LEU A 384 -1.77 23.39 -7.05
CA LEU A 384 -1.68 23.29 -8.51
C LEU A 384 -2.76 22.40 -9.14
N LYS A 385 -3.41 21.53 -8.35
CA LYS A 385 -4.62 20.81 -8.78
C LYS A 385 -5.76 21.81 -8.99
N LYS A 386 -5.91 22.31 -10.22
CA LYS A 386 -7.10 23.06 -10.65
C LYS A 386 -8.37 22.22 -10.39
N PRO A 387 -9.54 22.85 -10.17
CA PRO A 387 -10.80 22.14 -9.93
C PRO A 387 -11.33 21.31 -11.12
N ILE A 388 -10.60 21.21 -12.22
CA ILE A 388 -11.00 20.44 -13.41
C ILE A 388 -10.86 18.93 -13.15
N ASP A 389 -9.88 18.51 -12.34
CA ASP A 389 -9.71 17.09 -11.95
C ASP A 389 -10.56 16.68 -10.75
N ALA A 390 -11.29 17.63 -10.14
CA ALA A 390 -12.20 17.37 -9.03
C ALA A 390 -13.54 16.77 -9.49
N VAL A 391 -13.86 16.89 -10.78
CA VAL A 391 -15.15 16.43 -11.35
C VAL A 391 -15.16 14.91 -11.63
N ASN A 392 -13.98 14.26 -11.71
CA ASN A 392 -13.85 12.84 -12.08
C ASN A 392 -13.25 11.93 -10.99
N ARG A 393 -13.10 12.40 -9.74
CA ARG A 393 -12.69 11.50 -8.64
C ARG A 393 -13.90 10.71 -8.15
N ILE A 394 -14.04 9.49 -8.67
CA ILE A 394 -14.66 8.37 -7.96
C ILE A 394 -13.61 7.26 -7.99
N LYS A 395 -12.69 7.33 -7.04
CA LYS A 395 -11.72 6.29 -6.74
C LYS A 395 -11.54 6.30 -5.24
N ARG A 396 -12.01 5.23 -4.55
CA ARG A 396 -12.34 5.16 -3.11
C ARG A 396 -11.85 6.40 -2.39
N ASP A 397 -12.76 7.38 -2.35
CA ASP A 397 -12.45 8.80 -2.40
C ASP A 397 -11.35 9.21 -1.43
N GLU A 398 -10.13 9.35 -1.97
CA GLU A 398 -8.94 9.79 -1.26
C GLU A 398 -9.32 10.94 -0.30
N LYS A 399 -9.34 10.62 0.99
CA LYS A 399 -9.89 11.51 2.03
C LYS A 399 -8.77 12.36 2.59
N SER A 400 -8.90 13.68 2.46
CA SER A 400 -7.99 14.62 3.11
C SER A 400 -8.17 14.54 4.62
N MET A 401 -7.06 14.42 5.33
CA MET A 401 -6.99 14.40 6.79
C MET A 401 -6.17 15.61 7.30
N PRO A 402 -6.30 15.98 8.59
CA PRO A 402 -5.61 17.14 9.15
C PRO A 402 -4.09 17.12 8.91
N GLY A 403 -3.51 18.27 8.56
CA GLY A 403 -2.07 18.38 8.30
C GLY A 403 -1.64 17.99 6.88
N GLN A 404 -2.53 18.11 5.89
CA GLN A 404 -2.30 17.74 4.49
C GLN A 404 -1.98 16.26 4.29
N CYS A 405 -2.47 15.46 5.21
CA CYS A 405 -2.39 14.01 5.17
C CYS A 405 -3.51 13.47 4.29
N LEU A 406 -3.29 12.26 3.79
CA LEU A 406 -4.21 11.56 2.90
C LEU A 406 -4.46 10.17 3.48
N ALA A 407 -5.73 9.80 3.57
CA ALA A 407 -6.18 8.57 4.20
C ALA A 407 -5.65 7.35 3.43
N HIS A 408 -5.89 7.30 2.11
CA HIS A 408 -5.47 6.17 1.26
C HIS A 408 -3.95 6.10 1.16
N ARG A 409 -3.29 7.24 0.92
CA ARG A 409 -1.83 7.28 0.81
C ARG A 409 -1.08 6.88 2.07
N SER A 410 -1.63 7.15 3.24
CA SER A 410 -1.06 6.66 4.50
C SER A 410 -1.31 5.15 4.68
N ALA A 411 -2.38 4.62 4.08
CA ALA A 411 -2.73 3.20 4.11
C ALA A 411 -1.81 2.38 3.19
N THR A 412 -1.56 2.88 1.97
CA THR A 412 -0.59 2.27 1.05
C THR A 412 0.83 2.30 1.64
N ALA A 413 1.19 3.39 2.34
CA ALA A 413 2.46 3.48 3.05
C ALA A 413 2.61 2.44 4.18
N ILE A 414 1.64 2.31 5.09
CA ILE A 414 1.77 1.32 6.17
C ILE A 414 1.74 -0.12 5.64
N GLY A 415 0.97 -0.38 4.58
CA GLY A 415 1.02 -1.65 3.84
C GLY A 415 2.43 -1.93 3.32
N TYR A 416 3.01 -1.01 2.54
CA TYR A 416 4.37 -1.13 2.01
C TYR A 416 5.41 -1.38 3.13
N LEU A 417 5.36 -0.58 4.20
CA LEU A 417 6.29 -0.69 5.33
C LEU A 417 6.16 -2.03 6.05
N ALA A 418 4.95 -2.60 6.18
CA ALA A 418 4.75 -3.91 6.77
C ALA A 418 5.43 -5.02 5.94
N LEU A 419 5.37 -4.94 4.61
CA LEU A 419 6.08 -5.88 3.73
C LEU A 419 7.60 -5.61 3.72
N ALA A 420 8.04 -4.36 3.87
CA ALA A 420 9.46 -4.04 4.06
C ALA A 420 10.02 -4.64 5.36
N LEU A 421 9.24 -4.66 6.45
CA LEU A 421 9.63 -5.38 7.68
C LEU A 421 9.80 -6.87 7.41
N ARG A 422 8.93 -7.46 6.58
CA ARG A 422 9.13 -8.86 6.15
C ARG A 422 10.48 -9.03 5.48
N ARG A 423 10.84 -8.16 4.53
CA ARG A 423 12.16 -8.23 3.86
C ARG A 423 13.32 -8.15 4.85
N LEU A 424 13.25 -7.25 5.84
CA LEU A 424 14.34 -6.99 6.79
C LEU A 424 14.48 -8.05 7.90
N ILE A 425 13.41 -8.83 8.15
CA ILE A 425 13.39 -9.90 9.16
C ILE A 425 13.54 -11.30 8.55
N PHE A 426 13.01 -11.55 7.34
CA PHE A 426 13.09 -12.86 6.66
C PHE A 426 14.45 -13.12 5.99
N LEU A 427 15.25 -12.09 5.74
CA LEU A 427 16.61 -12.19 5.20
C LEU A 427 17.64 -11.90 6.29
#